data_AF-A0A915AI58-F1
#
_entry.id   AF-A0A915AI58-F1
#
_cell.length_a   1.000
_cell.length_b   1.000
_cell.length_c   1.000
_cell.angle_alpha   90.00
_cell.angle_beta   90.00
_cell.angle_gamma   90.00
#
_symmetry.space_group_name_H-M   'P 1'
#
loop_
_entity.id
_entity.type
_entity.pdbx_description
1 polymer ?
#
loop_
_entity_poly.entity_id
_entity_poly.type
_entity_poly.pdbx_seq_one_letter_code
_entity_poly.pdbx_strand_id
1 'polypeptide(L)'
;MHCLYRFLATAVCVGNLIFVPILLCAPSVIYVHSEPIIQSSCSNTSALAAAPLSAQNASDSFCLQQRTALFLFALFNLIRILSFKFESMWLQSLKNCGVRQLLPGKYLNGALVVPFVTRKLCEPYLRGYGAHFIFMFTNGVCSLLLIAPYIRDLINLIKLAVNGMENGFYKTKAHLLVTLLALVCFLLTLTVNVLDMAFNPYCPTSILGYPILFPHLNFPLFLFVLHHYVLHTHKEHERTLYEVIDEDIYVYVKRYQCLNSEDCPRYSSVYTLTTRPSLAVRNVALSIGGNVRRIESFRNLDAWLQEKMRMAIPPPEEKNIYY
;
A
#
# COMPACT_ATOMS: atom_id res chain seq x y z
N MET A 1 14.21 18.64 -18.66
CA MET A 1 13.82 17.38 -17.97
C MET A 1 13.13 17.57 -16.61
N HIS A 2 13.52 18.55 -15.77
CA HIS A 2 12.96 18.71 -14.42
C HIS A 2 11.44 19.03 -14.39
N CYS A 3 10.91 19.83 -15.33
CA CYS A 3 9.46 20.09 -15.45
C CYS A 3 8.66 18.86 -15.87
N LEU A 4 9.18 18.05 -16.80
CA LEU A 4 8.53 16.81 -17.24
C LEU A 4 8.43 15.80 -16.09
N TYR A 5 9.50 15.66 -15.31
CA TYR A 5 9.50 14.80 -14.12
C TYR A 5 8.50 15.28 -13.05
N ARG A 6 8.45 16.59 -12.77
CA ARG A 6 7.45 17.16 -11.85
C ARG A 6 6.03 16.95 -12.37
N PHE A 7 5.77 17.19 -13.65
CA PHE A 7 4.46 16.95 -14.26
C PHE A 7 4.03 15.48 -14.13
N LEU A 8 4.92 14.54 -14.47
CA LEU A 8 4.65 13.11 -14.36
C LEU A 8 4.39 12.67 -12.91
N ALA A 9 5.19 13.16 -11.95
CA ALA A 9 4.99 12.87 -10.54
C ALA A 9 3.66 13.43 -10.01
N THR A 10 3.26 14.62 -10.48
CA THR A 10 1.99 15.25 -10.12
C THR A 10 0.81 14.49 -10.73
N ALA A 11 0.92 14.08 -11.99
CA ALA A 11 -0.10 13.27 -12.67
C ALA A 11 -0.31 11.90 -12.01
N VAL A 12 0.77 11.24 -11.58
CA VAL A 12 0.68 9.97 -10.82
C VAL A 12 0.02 10.20 -9.45
N CYS A 13 0.34 11.30 -8.77
CA CYS A 13 -0.28 11.64 -7.49
C CYS A 13 -1.78 11.90 -7.62
N VAL A 14 -2.19 12.71 -8.60
CA VAL A 14 -3.60 13.01 -8.91
C VAL A 14 -4.33 11.75 -9.35
N GLY A 15 -3.71 10.93 -10.21
CA GLY A 15 -4.26 9.64 -10.62
C GLY A 15 -4.52 8.74 -9.41
N ASN A 16 -3.55 8.56 -8.52
CA ASN A 16 -3.73 7.75 -7.32
C ASN A 16 -4.82 8.31 -6.40
N LEU A 17 -4.93 9.63 -6.27
CA LEU A 17 -5.95 10.29 -5.45
C LEU A 17 -7.37 10.06 -5.99
N ILE A 18 -7.53 9.85 -7.29
CA ILE A 18 -8.83 9.55 -7.93
C ILE A 18 -9.09 8.03 -7.92
N PHE A 19 -8.12 7.21 -8.32
CA PHE A 19 -8.31 5.78 -8.47
C PHE A 19 -8.47 5.04 -7.14
N VAL A 20 -7.81 5.49 -6.07
CA VAL A 20 -7.89 4.84 -4.76
C VAL A 20 -9.31 4.88 -4.19
N PRO A 21 -9.98 6.04 -4.06
CA PRO A 21 -11.37 6.09 -3.58
C PRO A 21 -12.33 5.28 -4.45
N ILE A 22 -12.17 5.33 -5.77
CA ILE A 22 -13.02 4.57 -6.71
C ILE A 22 -12.87 3.07 -6.46
N LEU A 23 -11.64 2.54 -6.45
CA LEU A 23 -11.41 1.10 -6.24
C LEU A 23 -11.70 0.64 -4.81
N LEU A 24 -11.65 1.55 -3.84
CA LEU A 24 -11.99 1.28 -2.45
C LEU A 24 -13.49 1.06 -2.26
N CYS A 25 -14.30 1.95 -2.84
CA CYS A 25 -15.76 2.00 -2.69
C CYS A 25 -16.53 1.25 -3.79
N ALA A 26 -15.86 0.83 -4.87
CA ALA A 26 -16.49 0.15 -6.00
C ALA A 26 -17.40 -1.03 -5.60
N PRO A 27 -17.06 -1.92 -4.64
CA PRO A 27 -17.94 -3.04 -4.34
C PRO A 27 -19.26 -2.58 -3.73
N SER A 28 -19.21 -1.56 -2.88
CA SER A 28 -20.39 -0.95 -2.26
C SER A 28 -21.28 -0.26 -3.28
N VAL A 29 -20.69 0.58 -4.15
CA VAL A 29 -21.44 1.33 -5.17
C VAL A 29 -22.10 0.39 -6.17
N ILE A 30 -21.36 -0.58 -6.69
CA ILE A 30 -21.91 -1.55 -7.65
C ILE A 30 -22.99 -2.40 -7.00
N TYR A 31 -22.80 -2.82 -5.74
CA TYR A 31 -23.83 -3.56 -5.00
C TYR A 31 -25.14 -2.78 -4.92
N VAL A 32 -25.13 -1.55 -4.40
CA VAL A 32 -26.34 -0.72 -4.22
C VAL A 32 -27.11 -0.55 -5.53
N HIS A 33 -26.42 -0.33 -6.65
CA HIS A 33 -27.09 -0.19 -7.95
C HIS A 33 -27.55 -1.52 -8.57
N SER A 34 -26.96 -2.64 -8.19
CA SER A 34 -27.34 -3.98 -8.66
C SER A 34 -28.38 -4.66 -7.78
N GLU A 35 -28.57 -4.21 -6.54
CA GLU A 35 -29.49 -4.82 -5.56
C GLU A 35 -30.93 -4.97 -6.08
N PRO A 36 -31.56 -3.98 -6.76
CA PRO A 36 -32.89 -4.15 -7.33
C PRO A 36 -32.97 -5.25 -8.40
N ILE A 37 -31.87 -5.45 -9.14
CA ILE A 37 -31.77 -6.50 -10.17
C ILE A 37 -31.68 -7.87 -9.49
N ILE A 38 -30.89 -7.98 -8.41
CA ILE A 38 -30.79 -9.23 -7.62
C ILE A 38 -32.17 -9.57 -7.02
N GLN A 39 -32.87 -8.58 -6.46
CA GLN A 39 -34.21 -8.76 -5.89
C GLN A 39 -35.22 -9.22 -6.96
N SER A 40 -35.31 -8.53 -8.10
CA SER A 40 -36.22 -8.90 -9.18
C SER A 40 -35.93 -10.28 -9.78
N SER A 41 -34.67 -10.72 -9.72
CA SER A 41 -34.26 -12.03 -10.20
C SER A 41 -34.77 -13.19 -9.33
N CYS A 42 -35.07 -12.94 -8.05
CA CYS A 42 -35.65 -13.91 -7.12
C CYS A 42 -37.18 -13.81 -7.04
N SER A 43 -37.80 -12.71 -7.51
CA SER A 43 -39.25 -12.54 -7.51
C SER A 43 -39.98 -13.26 -8.66
N ASN A 44 -39.27 -13.96 -9.55
CA ASN A 44 -39.89 -14.73 -10.62
C ASN A 44 -40.48 -16.04 -10.10
N THR A 45 -41.79 -16.01 -9.94
CA THR A 45 -42.75 -17.07 -9.60
C THR A 45 -42.86 -18.19 -10.66
N SER A 46 -41.77 -18.58 -11.33
CA SER A 46 -41.77 -19.68 -12.31
C SER A 46 -41.23 -21.02 -11.76
N ALA A 47 -40.84 -21.08 -10.49
CA ALA A 47 -40.56 -22.33 -9.76
C ALA A 47 -41.71 -22.71 -8.79
N LEU A 48 -42.91 -22.21 -9.07
CA LEU A 48 -44.00 -22.06 -8.10
C LEU A 48 -45.17 -23.00 -8.40
N ALA A 49 -45.00 -24.30 -8.19
CA ALA A 49 -46.12 -25.25 -8.29
C ALA A 49 -46.24 -26.27 -7.14
N ALA A 50 -45.38 -26.24 -6.11
CA ALA A 50 -45.43 -27.29 -5.09
C ALA A 50 -44.99 -26.93 -3.65
N ALA A 51 -44.96 -25.64 -3.26
CA ALA A 51 -44.55 -25.26 -1.89
C ALA A 51 -45.65 -24.51 -1.13
N PRO A 52 -45.92 -24.84 0.15
CA PRO A 52 -46.92 -24.16 0.98
C PRO A 52 -46.58 -22.68 1.21
N LEU A 53 -47.58 -21.82 1.44
CA LEU A 53 -47.41 -20.36 1.61
C LEU A 53 -46.38 -19.95 2.69
N SER A 54 -46.16 -20.77 3.73
CA SER A 54 -45.13 -20.54 4.75
C SER A 54 -43.70 -20.77 4.23
N ALA A 55 -43.54 -21.54 3.16
CA ALA A 55 -42.28 -21.80 2.48
C ALA A 55 -41.96 -20.78 1.38
N GLN A 56 -42.94 -20.01 0.88
CA GLN A 56 -42.71 -18.97 -0.14
C GLN A 56 -41.86 -17.80 0.40
N ASN A 57 -42.19 -17.27 1.59
CA ASN A 57 -41.39 -16.21 2.21
C ASN A 57 -39.98 -16.70 2.60
N ALA A 58 -39.84 -17.99 2.91
CA ALA A 58 -38.55 -18.62 3.23
C ALA A 58 -37.73 -18.93 1.97
N SER A 59 -38.36 -19.32 0.86
CA SER A 59 -37.68 -19.58 -0.42
C SER A 59 -37.16 -18.31 -1.06
N ASP A 60 -37.93 -17.22 -0.99
CA ASP A 60 -37.55 -15.93 -1.57
C ASP A 60 -36.41 -15.29 -0.78
N SER A 61 -36.42 -15.42 0.55
CA SER A 61 -35.32 -14.97 1.42
C SER A 61 -34.05 -15.79 1.25
N PHE A 62 -34.16 -17.12 1.06
CA PHE A 62 -33.01 -17.97 0.78
C PHE A 62 -32.41 -17.70 -0.61
N CYS A 63 -33.24 -17.57 -1.65
CA CYS A 63 -32.80 -17.19 -2.99
C CYS A 63 -32.02 -15.87 -2.96
N LEU A 64 -32.58 -14.85 -2.31
CA LEU A 64 -31.97 -13.54 -2.21
C LEU A 64 -30.63 -13.62 -1.47
N GLN A 65 -30.57 -14.33 -0.35
CA GLN A 65 -29.34 -14.50 0.42
C GLN A 65 -28.24 -15.21 -0.39
N GLN A 66 -28.59 -16.28 -1.13
CA GLN A 66 -27.67 -17.00 -1.97
C GLN A 66 -27.13 -16.15 -3.12
N ARG A 67 -28.02 -15.47 -3.86
CA ARG A 67 -27.63 -14.63 -5.01
C ARG A 67 -26.79 -13.44 -4.56
N THR A 68 -27.16 -12.79 -3.45
CA THR A 68 -26.37 -11.69 -2.88
C THR A 68 -24.98 -12.16 -2.45
N ALA A 69 -24.86 -13.31 -1.78
CA ALA A 69 -23.56 -13.85 -1.36
C ALA A 69 -22.65 -14.17 -2.56
N LEU A 70 -23.18 -14.83 -3.59
CA LEU A 70 -22.43 -15.17 -4.80
C LEU A 70 -22.06 -13.93 -5.62
N PHE A 71 -22.97 -12.96 -5.72
CA PHE A 71 -22.71 -11.70 -6.40
C PHE A 71 -21.60 -10.90 -5.70
N LEU A 72 -21.68 -10.74 -4.38
CA LEU A 72 -20.66 -10.05 -3.60
C LEU A 72 -19.31 -10.78 -3.65
N PHE A 73 -19.30 -12.11 -3.69
CA PHE A 73 -18.09 -12.90 -3.93
C PHE A 73 -17.43 -12.56 -5.27
N ALA A 74 -18.21 -12.61 -6.37
CA ALA A 74 -17.69 -12.30 -7.70
C ALA A 74 -17.22 -10.85 -7.79
N LEU A 75 -18.03 -9.91 -7.28
CA LEU A 75 -17.75 -8.48 -7.30
C LEU A 75 -16.49 -8.12 -6.53
N PHE A 76 -16.35 -8.62 -5.29
CA PHE A 76 -15.15 -8.36 -4.50
C PHE A 76 -13.90 -8.92 -5.19
N ASN A 77 -13.95 -10.16 -5.69
CA ASN A 77 -12.81 -10.77 -6.37
C ASN A 77 -12.40 -10.00 -7.63
N LEU A 78 -13.37 -9.58 -8.45
CA LEU A 78 -13.12 -8.75 -9.63
C LEU A 78 -12.39 -7.45 -9.26
N ILE A 79 -12.94 -6.73 -8.28
CA ILE A 79 -12.37 -5.45 -7.84
C ILE A 79 -11.00 -5.67 -7.20
N ARG A 80 -10.81 -6.77 -6.47
CA ARG A 80 -9.54 -7.13 -5.84
C ARG A 80 -8.45 -7.44 -6.86
N ILE A 81 -8.79 -8.10 -7.97
CA ILE A 81 -7.85 -8.32 -9.10
C ILE A 81 -7.45 -6.97 -9.71
N LEU A 82 -8.42 -6.08 -9.95
CA LEU A 82 -8.15 -4.74 -10.48
C LEU A 82 -7.27 -3.92 -9.55
N SER A 83 -7.58 -3.89 -8.25
CA SER A 83 -6.77 -3.18 -7.26
C SER A 83 -5.39 -3.82 -7.08
N PHE A 84 -5.26 -5.14 -7.13
CA PHE A 84 -3.96 -5.81 -7.10
C PHE A 84 -3.08 -5.41 -8.31
N LYS A 85 -3.68 -5.26 -9.50
CA LYS A 85 -2.96 -4.76 -10.67
C LYS A 85 -2.53 -3.30 -10.48
N PHE A 86 -3.43 -2.45 -9.97
CA PHE A 86 -3.14 -1.06 -9.62
C PHE A 86 -2.00 -0.94 -8.60
N GLU A 87 -2.06 -1.68 -7.48
CA GLU A 87 -1.01 -1.75 -6.47
C GLU A 87 0.32 -2.20 -7.06
N SER A 88 0.30 -3.13 -8.04
CA SER A 88 1.50 -3.54 -8.76
C SER A 88 2.15 -2.40 -9.53
N MET A 89 1.35 -1.63 -10.27
CA MET A 89 1.84 -0.49 -11.04
C MET A 89 2.36 0.60 -10.11
N TRP A 90 1.68 0.85 -8.98
CA TRP A 90 2.17 1.76 -7.97
C TRP A 90 3.52 1.31 -7.41
N LEU A 91 3.66 0.05 -6.99
CA LEU A 91 4.94 -0.50 -6.53
C LEU A 91 6.05 -0.41 -7.57
N GLN A 92 5.73 -0.59 -8.85
CA GLN A 92 6.72 -0.46 -9.92
C GLN A 92 7.28 0.97 -10.00
N SER A 93 6.47 1.99 -9.73
CA SER A 93 6.95 3.37 -9.60
C SER A 93 7.88 3.55 -8.40
N LEU A 94 7.86 2.64 -7.42
CA LEU A 94 8.59 2.68 -6.14
C LEU A 94 9.80 1.72 -6.08
N LYS A 95 10.20 1.11 -7.20
CA LYS A 95 11.24 0.05 -7.26
C LYS A 95 12.56 0.37 -6.55
N ASN A 96 12.94 1.64 -6.52
CA ASN A 96 14.25 2.08 -6.04
C ASN A 96 14.29 2.35 -4.52
N CYS A 97 13.31 1.87 -3.75
CA CYS A 97 13.27 2.02 -2.28
C CYS A 97 13.34 0.63 -1.63
N GLY A 98 14.43 0.35 -0.90
CA GLY A 98 14.73 -0.98 -0.36
C GLY A 98 13.62 -1.55 0.53
N VAL A 99 13.14 -0.77 1.51
CA VAL A 99 12.09 -1.24 2.44
C VAL A 99 10.79 -1.59 1.72
N ARG A 100 10.44 -0.86 0.67
CA ARG A 100 9.20 -1.10 -0.10
C ARG A 100 9.31 -2.31 -1.03
N GLN A 101 10.52 -2.73 -1.38
CA GLN A 101 10.77 -4.00 -2.07
C GLN A 101 10.73 -5.17 -1.09
N LEU A 102 11.32 -5.02 0.10
CA LEU A 102 11.37 -6.06 1.13
C LEU A 102 9.99 -6.36 1.73
N LEU A 103 9.16 -5.32 1.92
CA LEU A 103 7.83 -5.43 2.50
C LEU A 103 6.81 -4.74 1.57
N PRO A 104 6.40 -5.38 0.46
CA PRO A 104 5.52 -4.75 -0.51
C PRO A 104 4.08 -4.57 -0.02
N GLY A 105 3.65 -5.30 1.02
CA GLY A 105 2.31 -5.18 1.62
C GLY A 105 1.17 -5.56 0.67
N LYS A 106 1.46 -6.39 -0.34
CA LYS A 106 0.58 -6.64 -1.48
C LYS A 106 0.09 -8.08 -1.50
N TYR A 107 -1.23 -8.27 -1.43
CA TYR A 107 -1.85 -9.59 -1.47
C TYR A 107 -3.05 -9.59 -2.41
N LEU A 108 -3.12 -10.56 -3.32
CA LEU A 108 -4.31 -10.77 -4.15
C LEU A 108 -5.45 -11.28 -3.27
N ASN A 109 -5.17 -12.31 -2.48
CA ASN A 109 -6.03 -12.94 -1.47
C ASN A 109 -7.55 -12.79 -1.69
N GLY A 110 -8.04 -13.28 -2.83
CA GLY A 110 -9.48 -13.35 -3.12
C GLY A 110 -10.26 -14.30 -2.19
N ALA A 111 -9.53 -15.22 -1.54
CA ALA A 111 -10.09 -16.16 -0.57
C ALA A 111 -10.62 -15.49 0.70
N LEU A 112 -10.32 -14.21 0.95
CA LEU A 112 -10.88 -13.42 2.07
C LEU A 112 -12.42 -13.44 2.10
N VAL A 113 -13.08 -13.61 0.96
CA VAL A 113 -14.56 -13.64 0.88
C VAL A 113 -15.15 -15.00 1.20
N VAL A 114 -14.33 -16.06 1.22
CA VAL A 114 -14.80 -17.43 1.46
C VAL A 114 -15.47 -17.56 2.82
N PRO A 115 -14.90 -17.10 3.95
CA PRO A 115 -15.59 -17.16 5.24
C PRO A 115 -16.95 -16.45 5.25
N PHE A 116 -17.06 -15.32 4.56
CA PHE A 116 -18.32 -14.59 4.42
C PHE A 116 -19.37 -15.40 3.64
N VAL A 117 -18.99 -15.96 2.48
CA VAL A 117 -19.90 -16.74 1.62
C VAL A 117 -20.33 -18.00 2.33
N THR A 118 -19.38 -18.76 2.89
CA THR A 118 -19.66 -20.00 3.61
C THR A 118 -20.62 -19.72 4.75
N ARG A 119 -20.43 -18.63 5.50
CA ARG A 119 -21.37 -18.22 6.54
C ARG A 119 -22.74 -17.88 5.98
N LYS A 120 -22.84 -17.01 4.97
CA LYS A 120 -24.12 -16.63 4.36
C LYS A 120 -24.87 -17.82 3.76
N LEU A 121 -24.19 -18.84 3.25
CA LEU A 121 -24.84 -20.01 2.64
C LEU A 121 -25.14 -21.12 3.65
N CYS A 122 -24.28 -21.36 4.64
CA CYS A 122 -24.36 -22.52 5.52
C CYS A 122 -25.00 -22.22 6.89
N GLU A 123 -24.91 -20.98 7.40
CA GLU A 123 -25.46 -20.59 8.71
C GLU A 123 -26.95 -20.93 8.89
N PRO A 124 -27.84 -20.75 7.89
CA PRO A 124 -29.26 -21.12 8.02
C PRO A 124 -29.49 -22.61 8.29
N TYR A 125 -28.69 -23.48 7.67
CA TYR A 125 -28.80 -24.93 7.82
C TYR A 125 -28.25 -25.40 9.17
N LEU A 126 -27.11 -24.85 9.58
CA LEU A 126 -26.35 -25.34 10.74
C LEU A 126 -26.99 -24.97 12.08
N ARG A 127 -27.83 -23.93 12.12
CA ARG A 127 -28.67 -23.64 13.29
C ARG A 127 -29.69 -24.75 13.57
N GLY A 128 -30.22 -25.39 12.53
CA GLY A 128 -31.18 -26.49 12.66
C GLY A 128 -30.57 -27.79 13.20
N TYR A 129 -29.27 -28.02 12.97
CA TYR A 129 -28.57 -29.25 13.36
C TYR A 129 -27.75 -29.14 14.66
N GLY A 130 -27.81 -28.01 15.38
CA GLY A 130 -27.04 -27.80 16.62
C GLY A 130 -25.51 -27.65 16.42
N ALA A 131 -25.02 -27.63 15.19
CA ALA A 131 -23.59 -27.55 14.85
C ALA A 131 -23.05 -26.11 14.73
N HIS A 132 -23.86 -25.11 15.10
CA HIS A 132 -23.55 -23.69 14.93
C HIS A 132 -22.23 -23.27 15.59
N PHE A 133 -21.92 -23.76 16.80
CA PHE A 133 -20.68 -23.40 17.50
C PHE A 133 -19.43 -23.87 16.73
N ILE A 134 -19.40 -25.14 16.32
CA ILE A 134 -18.26 -25.73 15.58
C ILE A 134 -18.06 -25.00 14.25
N PHE A 135 -19.16 -24.66 13.57
CA PHE A 135 -19.12 -23.90 12.34
C PHE A 135 -18.50 -22.51 12.52
N MET A 136 -19.00 -21.73 13.49
CA MET A 136 -18.50 -20.39 13.77
C MET A 136 -17.02 -20.41 14.18
N PHE A 137 -16.62 -21.40 14.99
CA PHE A 137 -15.23 -21.60 15.37
C PHE A 137 -14.34 -21.86 14.14
N THR A 138 -14.74 -22.81 13.29
CA THR A 138 -14.00 -23.15 12.06
C THR A 138 -13.90 -21.96 11.12
N ASN A 139 -15.00 -21.23 10.93
CA ASN A 139 -15.05 -20.03 10.10
C ASN A 139 -14.13 -18.91 10.64
N GLY A 140 -14.08 -18.76 11.97
CA GLY A 140 -13.18 -17.83 12.64
C GLY A 140 -11.70 -18.19 12.44
N VAL A 141 -11.34 -19.47 12.60
CA VAL A 141 -9.98 -19.95 12.34
C VAL A 141 -9.58 -19.74 10.88
N CYS A 142 -10.46 -20.08 9.92
CA CYS A 142 -10.21 -19.82 8.50
C CYS A 142 -10.01 -18.33 8.21
N SER A 143 -10.83 -17.45 8.80
CA SER A 143 -10.70 -16.00 8.65
C SER A 143 -9.35 -15.50 9.17
N LEU A 144 -8.92 -15.97 10.35
CA LEU A 144 -7.61 -15.61 10.92
C LEU A 144 -6.44 -16.07 10.04
N LEU A 145 -6.50 -17.29 9.51
CA LEU A 145 -5.46 -17.82 8.60
C LEU A 145 -5.35 -16.99 7.32
N LEU A 146 -6.49 -16.60 6.74
CA LEU A 146 -6.52 -15.77 5.54
C LEU A 146 -5.99 -14.35 5.81
N ILE A 147 -6.10 -13.86 7.04
CA ILE A 147 -5.68 -12.50 7.41
C ILE A 147 -4.25 -12.47 7.97
N ALA A 148 -3.65 -13.63 8.27
CA ALA A 148 -2.30 -13.77 8.80
C ALA A 148 -1.20 -12.98 8.06
N PRO A 149 -1.19 -12.87 6.71
CA PRO A 149 -0.20 -12.05 6.01
C PRO A 149 -0.26 -10.57 6.41
N TYR A 150 -1.47 -10.02 6.60
CA TYR A 150 -1.67 -8.63 7.02
C TYR A 150 -1.26 -8.41 8.49
N ILE A 151 -1.48 -9.41 9.35
CA ILE A 151 -0.99 -9.38 10.75
C ILE A 151 0.54 -9.32 10.77
N ARG A 152 1.19 -10.14 9.94
CA ARG A 152 2.66 -10.15 9.81
C ARG A 152 3.19 -8.80 9.36
N ASP A 153 2.55 -8.17 8.38
CA ASP A 153 2.94 -6.85 7.91
C ASP A 153 2.75 -5.79 9.00
N LEU A 154 1.64 -5.81 9.74
CA LEU A 154 1.43 -4.89 10.86
C LEU A 154 2.55 -5.01 11.91
N ILE A 155 2.94 -6.24 12.28
CA ILE A 155 4.05 -6.47 13.21
C ILE A 155 5.37 -5.89 12.67
N ASN A 156 5.66 -6.11 11.39
CA ASN A 156 6.86 -5.57 10.75
C ASN A 156 6.84 -4.04 10.67
N LEU A 157 5.70 -3.44 10.36
CA LEU A 157 5.51 -1.99 10.36
C LEU A 157 5.71 -1.39 11.75
N ILE A 158 5.19 -2.03 12.80
CA ILE A 158 5.39 -1.60 14.19
C ILE A 158 6.89 -1.63 14.53
N LYS A 159 7.60 -2.72 14.20
CA LYS A 159 9.05 -2.83 14.41
C LYS A 159 9.82 -1.73 13.69
N LEU A 160 9.49 -1.46 12.43
CA LEU A 160 10.11 -0.40 11.65
C LEU A 160 9.78 1.00 12.20
N ALA A 161 8.56 1.21 12.68
CA ALA A 161 8.16 2.48 13.27
C ALA A 161 8.90 2.75 14.60
N VAL A 162 9.09 1.72 15.43
CA VAL A 162 9.90 1.78 16.66
C VAL A 162 11.36 2.07 16.30
N ASN A 163 11.94 1.35 15.34
CA ASN A 163 13.30 1.62 14.86
C ASN A 163 13.45 3.06 14.32
N GLY A 164 12.43 3.56 13.62
CA GLY A 164 12.38 4.93 13.14
C GLY A 164 12.31 5.97 14.27
N MET A 165 11.64 5.64 15.37
CA MET A 165 11.56 6.50 16.56
C MET A 165 12.90 6.56 17.29
N GLU A 166 13.52 5.41 17.55
CA GLU A 166 14.82 5.31 18.23
C GLU A 166 15.94 6.00 17.46
N ASN A 167 15.94 5.87 16.13
CA ASN A 167 16.98 6.46 15.27
C ASN A 167 16.65 7.87 14.77
N GLY A 168 15.58 8.51 15.25
CA GLY A 168 15.25 9.90 14.91
C GLY A 168 14.88 10.13 13.43
N PHE A 169 14.11 9.23 12.83
CA PHE A 169 13.57 9.39 11.47
C PHE A 169 12.45 10.44 11.40
N TYR A 170 11.73 10.65 12.50
CA TYR A 170 10.62 11.60 12.56
C TYR A 170 11.11 13.00 12.93
N LYS A 171 11.20 13.89 11.92
CA LYS A 171 11.67 15.27 12.11
C LYS A 171 10.79 16.10 13.07
N THR A 172 9.49 15.78 13.15
CA THR A 172 8.54 16.49 14.02
C THR A 172 7.65 15.49 14.78
N LYS A 173 7.16 15.91 15.94
CA LYS A 173 6.16 15.14 16.72
C LYS A 173 4.89 14.87 15.92
N ALA A 174 4.51 15.79 15.01
CA ALA A 174 3.37 15.61 14.12
C ALA A 174 3.57 14.43 13.15
N HIS A 175 4.75 14.27 12.55
CA HIS A 175 5.02 13.13 11.67
C HIS A 175 4.93 11.79 12.41
N LEU A 176 5.45 11.73 13.64
CA LEU A 176 5.31 10.55 14.50
C LEU A 176 3.84 10.26 14.81
N LEU A 177 3.07 11.28 15.20
CA LEU A 177 1.65 11.13 15.54
C LEU A 177 0.82 10.61 14.36
N VAL A 178 1.03 11.13 13.15
CA VAL A 178 0.29 10.63 11.97
C VAL A 178 0.71 9.20 11.61
N THR A 179 1.98 8.83 11.84
CA THR A 179 2.43 7.45 11.61
C THR A 179 1.80 6.48 12.61
N LEU A 180 1.73 6.86 13.89
CA LEU A 180 1.02 6.10 14.91
C LEU A 180 -0.48 5.99 14.60
N LEU A 181 -1.11 7.08 14.16
CA LEU A 181 -2.51 7.08 13.73
C LEU A 181 -2.72 6.11 12.57
N ALA A 182 -1.83 6.08 11.58
CA ALA A 182 -1.90 5.13 10.47
C ALA A 182 -1.82 3.66 10.93
N LEU A 183 -0.95 3.35 11.89
CA LEU A 183 -0.85 2.01 12.48
C LEU A 183 -2.12 1.63 13.26
N VAL A 184 -2.68 2.55 14.02
CA VAL A 184 -3.95 2.35 14.74
C VAL A 184 -5.10 2.11 13.74
N CYS A 185 -5.21 2.92 12.70
CA CYS A 185 -6.19 2.73 11.63
C CYS A 185 -6.02 1.36 10.94
N PHE A 186 -4.78 0.91 10.72
CA PHE A 186 -4.49 -0.40 10.16
C PHE A 186 -5.03 -1.51 11.08
N LEU A 187 -4.69 -1.46 12.37
CA LEU A 187 -5.14 -2.44 13.37
C LEU A 187 -6.67 -2.47 13.51
N LEU A 188 -7.31 -1.30 13.59
CA LEU A 188 -8.77 -1.19 13.71
C LEU A 188 -9.46 -1.78 12.48
N THR A 189 -8.99 -1.43 11.28
CA THR A 189 -9.54 -1.97 10.04
C THR A 189 -9.42 -3.49 10.02
N LEU A 190 -8.24 -4.01 10.36
CA LEU A 190 -8.00 -5.45 10.42
C LEU A 190 -8.96 -6.13 11.39
N THR A 191 -9.06 -5.61 12.62
CA THR A 191 -9.87 -6.20 13.69
C THR A 191 -11.36 -6.18 13.34
N VAL A 192 -11.88 -5.04 12.87
CA VAL A 192 -13.29 -4.93 12.48
C VAL A 192 -13.64 -5.90 11.35
N ASN A 193 -12.79 -5.99 10.32
CA ASN A 193 -13.04 -6.89 9.19
C ASN A 193 -12.93 -8.37 9.57
N VAL A 194 -11.97 -8.75 10.44
CA VAL A 194 -11.87 -10.13 10.98
C VAL A 194 -13.16 -10.50 11.72
N LEU A 195 -13.62 -9.61 12.61
CA LEU A 195 -14.82 -9.84 13.41
C LEU A 195 -16.07 -9.95 12.53
N ASP A 196 -16.20 -9.11 11.51
CA ASP A 196 -17.31 -9.13 10.57
C ASP A 196 -17.34 -10.41 9.71
N MET A 197 -16.17 -10.83 9.19
CA MET A 197 -16.01 -12.09 8.45
C MET A 197 -16.36 -13.31 9.31
N ALA A 198 -15.87 -13.34 10.56
CA ALA A 198 -16.00 -14.49 11.45
C ALA A 198 -17.37 -14.58 12.12
N PHE A 199 -17.91 -13.46 12.64
CA PHE A 199 -19.01 -13.45 13.60
C PHE A 199 -20.27 -12.70 13.15
N ASN A 200 -20.32 -12.21 11.90
CA ASN A 200 -21.37 -11.30 11.38
C ASN A 200 -21.25 -9.88 11.98
N PRO A 201 -21.65 -8.81 11.26
CA PRO A 201 -21.48 -7.47 11.79
C PRO A 201 -22.41 -7.28 12.98
N TYR A 202 -21.83 -6.86 14.11
CA TYR A 202 -22.61 -6.49 15.29
C TYR A 202 -23.55 -5.31 15.00
N CYS A 203 -23.18 -4.44 14.06
CA CYS A 203 -24.02 -3.35 13.58
C CYS A 203 -23.73 -3.07 12.09
N PRO A 204 -24.71 -3.17 11.16
CA PRO A 204 -24.51 -2.80 9.78
C PRO A 204 -24.26 -1.29 9.69
N THR A 205 -23.05 -0.90 9.30
CA THR A 205 -22.69 0.51 9.12
C THR A 205 -22.80 0.90 7.65
N SER A 206 -23.45 2.04 7.41
CA SER A 206 -23.56 2.66 6.09
C SER A 206 -23.22 4.15 6.17
N ILE A 207 -22.63 4.67 5.11
CA ILE A 207 -22.35 6.10 4.94
C ILE A 207 -23.05 6.54 3.66
N LEU A 208 -23.93 7.54 3.74
CA LEU A 208 -24.69 8.05 2.59
C LEU A 208 -25.46 6.95 1.84
N GLY A 209 -25.95 5.94 2.56
CA GLY A 209 -26.66 4.78 1.99
C GLY A 209 -25.76 3.66 1.45
N TYR A 210 -24.43 3.82 1.48
CA TYR A 210 -23.48 2.82 1.01
C TYR A 210 -22.92 1.98 2.17
N PRO A 211 -23.02 0.64 2.14
CA PRO A 211 -22.42 -0.22 3.16
C PRO A 211 -20.89 -0.13 3.14
N ILE A 212 -20.27 -0.02 4.32
CA ILE A 212 -18.80 0.17 4.45
C ILE A 212 -18.07 -1.04 5.04
N LEU A 213 -18.81 -2.07 5.45
CA LEU A 213 -18.26 -3.30 6.02
C LEU A 213 -17.94 -4.32 4.93
N PHE A 214 -17.26 -5.39 5.32
CA PHE A 214 -16.93 -6.45 4.40
C PHE A 214 -18.20 -7.16 3.91
N PRO A 215 -18.31 -7.55 2.62
CA PRO A 215 -17.35 -7.42 1.52
C PRO A 215 -17.55 -6.17 0.64
N HIS A 216 -18.28 -5.16 1.12
CA HIS A 216 -18.62 -3.97 0.36
C HIS A 216 -17.47 -2.96 0.24
N LEU A 217 -16.44 -3.08 1.10
CA LEU A 217 -15.24 -2.27 1.04
C LEU A 217 -14.02 -3.11 0.63
N ASN A 218 -13.22 -2.61 -0.31
CA ASN A 218 -11.93 -3.22 -0.67
C ASN A 218 -10.86 -2.86 0.37
N PHE A 219 -11.05 -3.32 1.61
CA PHE A 219 -10.14 -3.02 2.73
C PHE A 219 -8.68 -3.43 2.46
N PRO A 220 -8.34 -4.48 1.66
CA PRO A 220 -6.95 -4.78 1.35
C PRO A 220 -6.22 -3.61 0.65
N LEU A 221 -6.91 -2.86 -0.21
CA LEU A 221 -6.35 -1.65 -0.83
C LEU A 221 -6.11 -0.56 0.22
N PHE A 222 -7.03 -0.39 1.18
CA PHE A 222 -6.85 0.57 2.27
C PHE A 222 -5.64 0.22 3.15
N LEU A 223 -5.50 -1.05 3.53
CA LEU A 223 -4.33 -1.54 4.27
C LEU A 223 -3.03 -1.32 3.49
N PHE A 224 -3.04 -1.57 2.17
CA PHE A 224 -1.88 -1.29 1.30
C PHE A 224 -1.49 0.20 1.32
N VAL A 225 -2.45 1.12 1.26
CA VAL A 225 -2.18 2.56 1.29
C VAL A 225 -1.59 2.97 2.64
N LEU A 226 -2.16 2.51 3.76
CA LEU A 226 -1.62 2.77 5.10
C LEU A 226 -0.21 2.19 5.28
N HIS A 227 0.02 0.97 4.79
CA HIS A 227 1.33 0.32 4.79
C HIS A 227 2.38 1.18 4.07
N HIS A 228 2.10 1.59 2.83
CA HIS A 228 3.03 2.41 2.05
C HIS A 228 3.21 3.82 2.58
N TYR A 229 2.20 4.34 3.28
CA TYR A 229 2.29 5.61 4.00
C TYR A 229 3.33 5.52 5.12
N VAL A 230 3.28 4.50 5.97
CA VAL A 230 4.29 4.29 7.03
C VAL A 230 5.69 4.13 6.42
N LEU A 231 5.81 3.31 5.36
CA LEU A 231 7.07 3.07 4.66
C LEU A 231 7.59 4.28 3.85
N HIS A 232 6.82 5.37 3.75
CA HIS A 232 7.30 6.60 3.11
C HIS A 232 8.30 7.38 3.97
N THR A 233 8.42 7.05 5.25
CA THR A 233 9.30 7.77 6.16
C THR A 233 10.77 7.53 5.82
N HIS A 234 11.52 8.61 5.56
CA HIS A 234 12.94 8.57 5.28
C HIS A 234 13.68 9.62 6.12
N LYS A 235 14.87 9.27 6.60
CA LYS A 235 15.76 10.19 7.32
C LYS A 235 16.75 10.81 6.34
N GLU A 236 16.81 12.14 6.33
CA GLU A 236 17.85 12.88 5.60
C GLU A 236 19.11 12.89 6.47
N HIS A 237 20.24 12.44 5.91
CA HIS A 237 21.55 12.57 6.54
C HIS A 237 22.18 13.91 6.21
N GLU A 238 23.24 14.24 6.95
CA GLU A 238 24.03 15.44 6.69
C GLU A 238 24.51 15.47 5.23
N ARG A 239 24.42 16.67 4.66
CA ARG A 239 24.88 16.94 3.30
C ARG A 239 26.40 16.91 3.32
N THR A 240 26.97 16.04 2.49
CA THR A 240 28.41 15.87 2.38
C THR A 240 28.88 16.48 1.08
N LEU A 241 29.87 17.36 1.18
CA LEU A 241 30.57 17.92 0.02
C LEU A 241 31.89 17.18 -0.11
N TYR A 242 32.08 16.48 -1.21
CA TYR A 242 33.34 15.83 -1.51
C TYR A 242 34.18 16.73 -2.42
N GLU A 243 35.42 16.97 -2.02
CA GLU A 243 36.46 17.58 -2.86
C GLU A 243 37.28 16.44 -3.45
N VAL A 244 37.18 16.23 -4.76
CA VAL A 244 37.91 15.18 -5.47
C VAL A 244 39.13 15.82 -6.14
N ILE A 245 40.32 15.47 -5.66
CA ILE A 245 41.57 16.19 -5.95
C ILE A 245 42.04 15.90 -7.39
N ASP A 246 42.07 14.63 -7.78
CA ASP A 246 42.60 14.22 -9.09
C ASP A 246 41.75 14.75 -10.24
N GLU A 247 40.44 14.83 -10.05
CA GLU A 247 39.50 15.29 -11.06
C GLU A 247 39.13 16.79 -10.94
N ASP A 248 39.68 17.51 -9.95
CA ASP A 248 39.48 18.95 -9.69
C ASP A 248 37.99 19.37 -9.69
N ILE A 249 37.16 18.62 -8.97
CA ILE A 249 35.71 18.89 -8.86
C ILE A 249 35.17 18.77 -7.43
N TYR A 250 34.05 19.45 -7.19
CA TYR A 250 33.22 19.22 -6.02
C TYR A 250 32.01 18.33 -6.34
N VAL A 251 31.77 17.35 -5.48
CA VAL A 251 30.58 16.49 -5.54
C VAL A 251 29.73 16.72 -4.31
N TYR A 252 28.52 17.21 -4.52
CA TYR A 252 27.53 17.40 -3.47
C TYR A 252 26.62 16.17 -3.38
N VAL A 253 26.61 15.53 -2.21
CA VAL A 253 25.85 14.30 -1.95
C VAL A 253 24.76 14.58 -0.92
N LYS A 254 23.54 14.23 -1.31
CA LYS A 254 22.38 14.20 -0.42
C LYS A 254 21.94 12.75 -0.21
N ARG A 255 22.18 12.21 0.99
CA ARG A 255 21.80 10.83 1.35
C ARG A 255 20.49 10.80 2.14
N TYR A 256 19.64 9.84 1.82
CA TYR A 256 18.43 9.50 2.56
C TYR A 256 18.49 8.03 2.95
N GLN A 257 18.08 7.71 4.17
CA GLN A 257 17.91 6.33 4.63
C GLN A 257 16.44 5.97 4.77
N CYS A 258 16.11 4.72 4.47
CA CYS A 258 14.80 4.11 4.73
C CYS A 258 14.69 3.63 6.19
N LEU A 259 13.49 3.26 6.64
CA LEU A 259 13.23 2.79 8.01
C LEU A 259 14.00 1.50 8.42
N ASN A 260 14.57 0.76 7.47
CA ASN A 260 15.48 -0.37 7.74
C ASN A 260 16.95 0.06 7.86
N SER A 261 17.23 1.36 7.90
CA SER A 261 18.56 1.97 7.94
C SER A 261 19.41 1.79 6.67
N GLU A 262 18.85 1.24 5.59
CA GLU A 262 19.53 1.18 4.29
C GLU A 262 19.40 2.52 3.56
N ASP A 263 20.42 2.88 2.78
CA ASP A 263 20.37 4.04 1.90
C ASP A 263 19.27 3.87 0.85
N CYS A 264 18.51 4.94 0.56
CA CYS A 264 17.41 4.93 -0.38
C CYS A 264 17.86 5.45 -1.75
N PRO A 265 18.04 4.60 -2.77
CA PRO A 265 18.47 5.04 -4.10
C PRO A 265 17.52 6.04 -4.75
N ARG A 266 16.22 5.98 -4.42
CA ARG A 266 15.19 6.88 -4.97
C ARG A 266 15.37 8.33 -4.52
N TYR A 267 15.51 8.57 -3.21
CA TYR A 267 15.56 9.92 -2.65
C TYR A 267 16.98 10.48 -2.58
N SER A 268 17.98 9.61 -2.46
CA SER A 268 19.38 10.03 -2.44
C SER A 268 19.82 10.53 -3.81
N SER A 269 20.55 11.64 -3.86
CA SER A 269 20.97 12.31 -5.09
C SER A 269 22.40 12.82 -4.99
N VAL A 270 23.11 12.76 -6.11
CA VAL A 270 24.49 13.21 -6.23
C VAL A 270 24.53 14.27 -7.33
N TYR A 271 25.22 15.37 -7.07
CA TYR A 271 25.37 16.48 -8.01
C TYR A 271 26.84 16.85 -8.12
N THR A 272 27.36 16.94 -9.34
CA THR A 272 28.64 17.57 -9.61
C THR A 272 28.46 19.07 -9.65
N LEU A 273 29.23 19.82 -8.86
CA LEU A 273 29.20 21.28 -8.91
C LEU A 273 30.11 21.76 -10.05
N THR A 274 29.66 22.79 -10.77
CA THR A 274 30.40 23.39 -11.89
C THR A 274 31.57 24.26 -11.42
N THR A 275 31.56 24.68 -10.16
CA THR A 275 32.66 25.41 -9.52
C THR A 275 33.84 24.47 -9.24
N ARG A 276 35.02 24.85 -9.74
CA ARG A 276 36.26 24.12 -9.48
C ARG A 276 36.87 24.47 -8.11
N PRO A 277 37.59 23.55 -7.46
CA PRO A 277 38.41 23.79 -6.27
C PRO A 277 39.60 24.75 -6.53
N SER A 278 39.35 26.02 -6.83
CA SER A 278 40.43 27.02 -6.80
C SER A 278 40.70 27.52 -5.37
N LEU A 279 41.96 27.89 -5.09
CA LEU A 279 42.44 28.40 -3.78
C LEU A 279 41.57 29.54 -3.20
N ALA A 280 40.87 30.30 -4.03
CA ALA A 280 40.04 31.45 -3.64
C ALA A 280 38.64 31.07 -3.09
N VAL A 281 38.17 29.82 -3.27
CA VAL A 281 36.77 29.43 -3.02
C VAL A 281 36.60 28.54 -1.78
N ARG A 282 37.68 28.31 -0.99
CA ARG A 282 37.59 27.67 0.34
C ARG A 282 36.59 28.36 1.28
N ASN A 283 36.30 29.65 1.06
CA ASN A 283 35.30 30.43 1.80
C ASN A 283 33.85 30.14 1.39
N VAL A 284 33.59 29.59 0.19
CA VAL A 284 32.24 29.21 -0.26
C VAL A 284 31.85 27.83 0.29
N ALA A 285 32.81 26.95 0.53
CA ALA A 285 32.57 25.69 1.23
C ALA A 285 32.02 25.91 2.67
N LEU A 286 32.44 27.00 3.32
CA LEU A 286 31.90 27.48 4.60
C LEU A 286 30.48 28.07 4.47
N SER A 287 30.11 28.69 3.34
CA SER A 287 28.78 29.27 3.14
C SER A 287 27.71 28.26 2.72
N ILE A 288 28.10 27.11 2.16
CA ILE A 288 27.19 26.01 1.78
C ILE A 288 26.81 25.13 2.98
N GLY A 289 27.49 25.28 4.13
CA GLY A 289 27.11 24.63 5.40
C GLY A 289 27.22 23.10 5.39
N GLY A 290 28.05 22.53 4.51
CA GLY A 290 28.26 21.09 4.38
C GLY A 290 29.59 20.64 4.99
N ASN A 291 29.61 19.43 5.54
CA ASN A 291 30.86 18.78 5.96
C ASN A 291 31.70 18.44 4.71
N VAL A 292 32.85 19.10 4.56
CA VAL A 292 33.76 18.91 3.43
C VAL A 292 34.66 17.71 3.69
N ARG A 293 34.59 16.70 2.82
CA ARG A 293 35.48 15.53 2.87
C ARG A 293 36.39 15.54 1.64
N ARG A 294 37.70 15.47 1.86
CA ARG A 294 38.68 15.34 0.78
C ARG A 294 38.87 13.88 0.42
N ILE A 295 38.92 13.61 -0.88
CA ILE A 295 39.24 12.30 -1.43
C ILE A 295 40.16 12.49 -2.63
N GLU A 296 41.11 11.59 -2.79
CA GLU A 296 42.12 11.68 -3.86
C GLU A 296 41.48 11.47 -5.24
N SER A 297 40.73 10.38 -5.43
CA SER A 297 40.11 10.01 -6.71
C SER A 297 38.67 9.52 -6.55
N PHE A 298 37.91 9.55 -7.65
CA PHE A 298 36.62 8.87 -7.76
C PHE A 298 36.62 7.40 -7.34
N ARG A 299 37.75 6.71 -7.49
CA ARG A 299 37.90 5.29 -7.10
C ARG A 299 37.80 5.07 -5.59
N ASN A 300 37.99 6.11 -4.80
CA ASN A 300 37.94 6.07 -3.34
C ASN A 300 36.54 6.41 -2.78
N LEU A 301 35.57 6.72 -3.64
CA LEU A 301 34.17 6.86 -3.23
C LEU A 301 33.53 5.49 -3.00
N ASP A 302 32.53 5.42 -2.11
CA ASP A 302 31.72 4.22 -1.89
C ASP A 302 31.19 3.69 -3.23
N ALA A 303 31.15 2.37 -3.41
CA ALA A 303 30.72 1.73 -4.66
C ALA A 303 29.34 2.22 -5.14
N TRP A 304 28.41 2.45 -4.20
CA TRP A 304 27.09 3.03 -4.47
C TRP A 304 27.16 4.46 -5.04
N LEU A 305 28.08 5.30 -4.53
CA LEU A 305 28.29 6.66 -5.04
C LEU A 305 28.92 6.66 -6.42
N GLN A 306 29.88 5.76 -6.66
CA GLN A 306 30.49 5.58 -7.98
C GLN A 306 29.42 5.18 -9.01
N GLU A 307 28.55 4.24 -8.67
CA GLU A 307 27.47 3.78 -9.55
C GLU A 307 26.44 4.89 -9.82
N LYS A 308 26.03 5.63 -8.79
CA LYS A 308 25.13 6.81 -8.91
C LYS A 308 25.73 7.91 -9.78
N MET A 309 27.04 8.15 -9.69
CA MET A 309 27.73 9.16 -10.52
C MET A 309 27.88 8.70 -11.97
N ARG A 310 28.17 7.42 -12.21
CA ARG A 310 28.18 6.84 -13.57
C ARG A 310 26.83 6.96 -14.27
N MET A 311 25.72 6.89 -13.53
CA MET A 311 24.38 7.12 -14.09
C MET A 311 24.04 8.61 -14.30
N ALA A 312 24.71 9.53 -13.60
CA ALA A 312 24.44 10.96 -13.65
C ALA A 312 25.33 11.72 -14.65
N ILE A 313 26.52 11.18 -14.94
CA ILE A 313 27.47 11.71 -15.90
C ILE A 313 27.26 10.91 -17.20
N PRO A 314 26.72 11.51 -18.29
CA PRO A 314 26.74 10.82 -19.57
C PRO A 314 28.20 10.46 -19.90
N PRO A 315 28.48 9.30 -20.52
CA PRO A 315 29.84 8.95 -20.90
C PRO A 315 30.43 10.16 -21.63
N PRO A 316 31.70 10.53 -21.36
CA PRO A 316 32.33 11.60 -22.11
C PRO A 316 32.12 11.27 -23.58
N GLU A 317 31.51 12.18 -24.34
CA GLU A 317 31.59 12.10 -25.78
C GLU A 317 33.08 11.97 -26.08
N GLU A 318 33.48 10.81 -26.60
CA GLU A 318 34.78 10.65 -27.22
C GLU A 318 34.82 11.72 -28.30
N LYS A 319 35.37 12.88 -27.95
CA LYS A 319 36.00 13.73 -28.95
C LYS A 319 37.08 12.84 -29.52
N ASN A 320 36.77 12.25 -30.67
CA ASN A 320 37.73 11.66 -31.57
C ASN A 320 38.81 12.71 -31.81
N ILE A 321 39.87 12.65 -31.00
CA ILE A 321 41.13 13.30 -31.31
C ILE A 321 41.84 12.32 -32.25
N TYR A 322 41.39 12.28 -33.50
CA TYR A 322 42.20 11.78 -34.61
C TYR A 322 42.02 12.74 -35.79
N TYR A 323 43.17 13.32 -36.16
CA TYR A 323 43.51 14.23 -37.25
C TYR A 323 43.32 15.72 -36.99
#